data_AF-A0A7G1HRR9-F1
#
_entry.id   AF-A0A7G1HRR9-F1
#
_cell.length_a   1.000
_cell.length_b   1.000
_cell.length_c   1.000
_cell.angle_alpha   90.00
_cell.angle_beta   90.00
_cell.angle_gamma   90.00
#
_symmetry.space_group_name_H-M   'P 1'
#
loop_
_entity.id
_entity.type
_entity.pdbx_description
1 polymer ?
#
loop_
_entity_poly.entity_id
_entity_poly.type
_entity_poly.pdbx_seq_one_letter_code
_entity_poly.pdbx_strand_id
1 'polypeptide(L)'
;MKKWIKIGVMAILAAIIFIAITYRVINQPPPANLTSEMQARTILETGGCLSCHSADGERPFYASFPIVGFMVKGDIEKGLKHEDLTKTYESLASGNKIDETILAKIEKVVTDGSMPLHRYYMIHWGASLNKEEKSMMLSWVKKQRETHYATGLACEEFANESIQPIVDSIPVNPDKVELGKILFHDTRLSSDNTVSCASCHDLNTGGVDNKQYSEGVGGQFGGVNAPTVYNAAFNFVQFWDGRAGTLAEQAAGPPLNPVEMASQSFDDIIAKLAADKELTKRFMAIYPDGYSEKNITDAIEEFEKTLITPNSAFDRYLKGDKSAISQEAIDGYALFKENKCATCHVGVNLGGQSYEYMGLAHSYFEERNAPITEEDNGRFKQTKEERDRHRFKVPGLRNIELTAPYFHDGSQKTMKDAVQYMAKYQLGDELKDNDAEKIVAFMNTLTGEFQGKKLTSAN
;
A
#
# COMPACT_ATOMS: atom_id res chain seq x y z
N MET A 1 50.36 -39.76 18.36
CA MET A 1 49.97 -38.98 17.15
C MET A 1 51.20 -38.67 16.31
N LYS A 2 51.21 -39.08 15.03
CA LYS A 2 52.30 -38.76 14.08
C LYS A 2 52.46 -37.23 13.97
N LYS A 3 53.70 -36.72 13.87
CA LYS A 3 54.04 -35.28 13.83
C LYS A 3 53.21 -34.47 12.82
N TRP A 4 52.88 -35.09 11.68
CA TRP A 4 52.02 -34.55 10.63
C TRP A 4 50.57 -34.30 11.05
N ILE A 5 50.01 -35.13 11.96
CA ILE A 5 48.67 -34.93 12.51
C ILE A 5 48.65 -33.69 13.41
N LYS A 6 49.71 -33.47 14.23
CA LYS A 6 49.81 -32.27 15.07
C LYS A 6 49.94 -30.99 14.25
N ILE A 7 50.71 -31.02 13.16
CA ILE A 7 50.85 -29.88 12.23
C ILE A 7 49.53 -29.59 11.53
N GLY A 8 48.83 -30.64 11.05
CA GLY A 8 47.51 -30.49 10.44
C GLY A 8 46.46 -29.89 11.39
N VAL A 9 46.41 -30.38 12.63
CA VAL A 9 45.50 -29.85 13.68
C VAL A 9 45.83 -28.38 14.02
N MET A 10 47.11 -28.03 14.15
CA MET A 10 47.55 -26.65 14.40
C MET A 10 47.18 -25.71 13.24
N ALA A 11 47.34 -26.15 11.99
CA ALA A 11 46.98 -25.37 10.81
C ALA A 11 45.45 -25.15 10.72
N ILE A 12 44.65 -26.17 11.01
CA ILE A 12 43.19 -26.06 11.07
C ILE A 12 42.77 -25.10 12.20
N LEU A 13 43.35 -25.21 13.39
CA LEU A 13 43.08 -24.29 14.50
C LEU A 13 43.44 -22.84 14.15
N ALA A 14 44.60 -22.62 13.51
CA ALA A 14 45.00 -21.29 13.07
C ALA A 14 44.03 -20.73 12.02
N ALA A 15 43.57 -21.55 11.08
CA ALA A 15 42.55 -21.15 10.09
C ALA A 15 41.21 -20.83 10.76
N ILE A 16 40.75 -21.64 11.72
CA ILE A 16 39.51 -21.37 12.48
C ILE A 16 39.63 -20.07 13.27
N ILE A 17 40.75 -19.84 13.95
CA ILE A 17 41.00 -18.61 14.71
C ILE A 17 41.02 -17.40 13.77
N PHE A 18 41.71 -17.50 12.63
CA PHE A 18 41.73 -16.44 11.63
C PHE A 18 40.32 -16.12 11.11
N ILE A 19 39.55 -17.15 10.71
CA ILE A 19 38.15 -16.98 10.26
C ILE A 19 37.30 -16.34 11.37
N ALA A 20 37.43 -16.79 12.62
CA ALA A 20 36.67 -16.23 13.75
C ALA A 20 37.03 -14.76 14.04
N ILE A 21 38.32 -14.39 13.94
CA ILE A 21 38.78 -13.01 14.09
C ILE A 21 38.25 -12.15 12.95
N THR A 22 38.42 -12.59 11.70
CA THR A 22 37.91 -11.87 10.51
C THR A 22 36.39 -11.69 10.59
N TYR A 23 35.66 -12.75 10.95
CA TYR A 23 34.20 -12.67 11.15
C TYR A 23 33.83 -11.64 12.22
N ARG A 24 34.54 -11.61 13.35
CA ARG A 24 34.28 -10.66 14.44
C ARG A 24 34.65 -9.22 14.10
N VAL A 25 35.67 -9.01 13.26
CA VAL A 25 36.08 -7.67 12.81
C VAL A 25 35.07 -7.13 11.80
N ILE A 26 34.54 -7.98 10.92
CA ILE A 26 33.60 -7.55 9.87
C ILE A 26 32.18 -7.37 10.44
N ASN A 27 31.73 -8.22 11.37
CA ASN A 27 30.38 -8.13 11.96
C ASN A 27 30.37 -7.31 13.26
N GLN A 28 30.83 -6.06 13.21
CA GLN A 28 30.65 -5.13 14.31
C GLN A 28 29.45 -4.22 14.05
N PRO A 29 28.58 -4.02 15.05
CA PRO A 29 27.46 -3.09 14.92
C PRO A 29 27.99 -1.66 14.70
N PRO A 30 27.19 -0.78 14.07
CA PRO A 30 27.56 0.61 13.91
C PRO A 30 27.89 1.30 15.25
N PRO A 31 28.80 2.28 15.26
CA PRO A 31 29.14 3.02 16.47
C PRO A 31 27.92 3.65 17.16
N ALA A 32 27.88 3.58 18.49
CA ALA A 32 26.78 4.11 19.30
C ALA A 32 26.64 5.64 19.29
N ASN A 33 27.66 6.36 18.82
CA ASN A 33 27.65 7.83 18.70
C ASN A 33 26.97 8.33 17.41
N LEU A 34 26.62 7.43 16.49
CA LEU A 34 25.84 7.76 15.30
C LEU A 34 24.37 7.96 15.65
N THR A 35 23.64 8.76 14.86
CA THR A 35 22.18 8.85 14.99
C THR A 35 21.52 7.53 14.59
N SER A 36 20.27 7.31 15.00
CA SER A 36 19.50 6.10 14.61
C SER A 36 19.42 5.92 13.09
N GLU A 37 19.31 7.02 12.34
CA GLU A 37 19.24 7.01 10.88
C GLU A 37 20.59 6.64 10.27
N MET A 38 21.70 7.17 10.81
CA MET A 38 23.04 6.82 10.37
C MET A 38 23.38 5.35 10.69
N GLN A 39 22.96 4.85 11.86
CA GLN A 39 23.13 3.44 12.22
C GLN A 39 22.36 2.53 11.26
N ALA A 40 21.08 2.83 11.02
CA ALA A 40 20.25 2.07 10.08
C ALA A 40 20.84 2.08 8.67
N ARG A 41 21.29 3.25 8.21
CA ARG A 41 22.00 3.39 6.94
C ARG A 41 23.25 2.51 6.87
N THR A 42 24.12 2.55 7.89
CA THR A 42 25.32 1.70 7.93
C THR A 42 24.97 0.22 7.87
N ILE A 43 23.91 -0.23 8.57
CA ILE A 43 23.47 -1.64 8.53
C ILE A 43 22.99 -2.05 7.13
N LEU A 44 22.26 -1.16 6.43
CA LEU A 44 21.82 -1.43 5.06
C LEU A 44 23.00 -1.48 4.07
N GLU A 45 24.02 -0.65 4.27
CA GLU A 45 25.26 -0.63 3.48
C GLU A 45 26.08 -1.90 3.68
N THR A 46 26.39 -2.25 4.94
CA THR A 46 27.20 -3.42 5.27
C THR A 46 26.48 -4.72 4.95
N GLY A 47 25.14 -4.73 5.05
CA GLY A 47 24.28 -5.81 4.59
C GLY A 47 24.25 -5.98 3.06
N GLY A 48 24.76 -5.01 2.30
CA GLY A 48 24.76 -5.02 0.83
C GLY A 48 23.36 -4.92 0.22
N CYS A 49 22.39 -4.32 0.92
CA CYS A 49 20.99 -4.28 0.49
C CYS A 49 20.85 -3.58 -0.87
N LEU A 50 21.55 -2.46 -1.07
CA LEU A 50 21.49 -1.69 -2.31
C LEU A 50 22.04 -2.46 -3.52
N SER A 51 22.90 -3.45 -3.34
CA SER A 51 23.42 -4.25 -4.45
C SER A 51 22.33 -5.02 -5.20
N CYS A 52 21.19 -5.30 -4.56
CA CYS A 52 20.03 -5.94 -5.19
C CYS A 52 18.77 -5.06 -5.21
N HIS A 53 18.71 -4.03 -4.36
CA HIS A 53 17.52 -3.17 -4.18
C HIS A 53 17.74 -1.72 -4.64
N SER A 54 18.73 -1.45 -5.49
CA SER A 54 18.88 -0.16 -6.15
C SER A 54 19.32 -0.34 -7.59
N ALA A 55 18.76 0.47 -8.49
CA ALA A 55 19.16 0.48 -9.89
C ALA A 55 20.64 0.83 -10.07
N ASP A 56 21.16 1.68 -9.18
CA ASP A 56 22.53 2.20 -9.18
C ASP A 56 23.44 1.47 -8.18
N GLY A 57 22.99 0.34 -7.63
CA GLY A 57 23.76 -0.46 -6.66
C GLY A 57 25.08 -0.98 -7.24
N GLU A 58 26.16 -0.87 -6.47
CA GLU A 58 27.45 -1.44 -6.85
C GLU A 58 27.34 -2.96 -7.02
N ARG A 59 27.80 -3.44 -8.18
CA ARG A 59 27.79 -4.86 -8.52
C ARG A 59 29.13 -5.49 -8.17
N PRO A 60 29.14 -6.71 -7.61
CA PRO A 60 30.39 -7.40 -7.34
C PRO A 60 31.11 -7.73 -8.66
N PHE A 61 32.45 -7.77 -8.65
CA PHE A 61 33.26 -7.96 -9.86
C PHE A 61 32.88 -9.22 -10.66
N TYR A 62 32.47 -10.30 -9.98
CA TYR A 62 32.07 -11.56 -10.58
C TYR A 62 30.68 -11.53 -11.24
N ALA A 63 29.91 -10.45 -11.07
CA ALA A 63 28.66 -10.25 -11.81
C ALA A 63 28.90 -10.13 -13.33
N SER A 64 30.15 -9.96 -13.76
CA SER A 64 30.57 -9.99 -15.17
C SER A 64 30.83 -11.40 -15.72
N PHE A 65 30.85 -12.44 -14.89
CA PHE A 65 31.18 -13.80 -15.32
C PHE A 65 29.98 -14.49 -15.99
N PRO A 66 30.15 -15.29 -17.06
CA PRO A 66 29.03 -15.75 -17.90
C PRO A 66 27.88 -16.48 -17.17
N ILE A 67 28.20 -17.33 -16.18
CA ILE A 67 27.19 -18.11 -15.44
C ILE A 67 26.74 -17.35 -14.19
N VAL A 68 27.70 -16.86 -13.40
CA VAL A 68 27.42 -16.18 -12.12
C VAL A 68 26.71 -14.85 -12.36
N GLY A 69 27.09 -14.11 -13.40
CA GLY A 69 26.48 -12.85 -13.79
C GLY A 69 25.01 -12.97 -14.16
N PHE A 70 24.60 -14.06 -14.82
CA PHE A 70 23.20 -14.32 -15.11
C PHE A 70 22.38 -14.50 -13.82
N MET A 71 22.91 -15.24 -12.85
CA MET A 71 22.26 -15.43 -11.55
C MET A 71 22.15 -14.12 -10.77
N VAL A 72 23.25 -13.35 -10.70
CA VAL A 72 23.26 -12.05 -10.01
C VAL A 72 22.25 -11.09 -10.65
N LYS A 73 22.18 -11.03 -11.99
CA LYS A 73 21.21 -10.19 -12.69
C LYS A 73 19.77 -10.59 -12.34
N GLY A 74 19.46 -11.88 -12.33
CA GLY A 74 18.14 -12.37 -11.95
C GLY A 74 17.79 -12.05 -10.48
N ASP A 75 18.77 -12.06 -9.59
CA ASP A 75 18.57 -11.67 -8.18
C ASP A 75 18.32 -10.16 -8.03
N ILE A 76 19.02 -9.32 -8.80
CA ILE A 76 18.79 -7.86 -8.84
C ILE A 76 17.40 -7.55 -9.42
N GLU A 77 17.04 -8.18 -10.54
CA GLU A 77 15.71 -8.02 -11.16
C GLU A 77 14.60 -8.40 -10.17
N LYS A 78 14.77 -9.51 -9.43
CA LYS A 78 13.85 -9.91 -8.36
C LYS A 78 13.86 -8.92 -7.19
N GLY A 79 15.03 -8.46 -6.75
CA GLY A 79 15.17 -7.50 -5.65
C GLY A 79 14.42 -6.20 -5.94
N LEU A 80 14.67 -5.59 -7.09
CA LEU A 80 13.99 -4.39 -7.58
C LEU A 80 12.49 -4.60 -7.83
N LYS A 81 12.08 -5.82 -8.19
CA LYS A 81 10.65 -6.16 -8.28
C LYS A 81 9.97 -6.13 -6.91
N HIS A 82 10.65 -6.53 -5.84
CA HIS A 82 10.10 -6.48 -4.47
C HIS A 82 10.17 -5.08 -3.87
N GLU A 83 11.31 -4.39 -4.01
CA GLU A 83 11.52 -3.06 -3.44
C GLU A 83 12.72 -2.34 -4.09
N ASP A 84 12.56 -1.03 -4.32
CA ASP A 84 13.61 -0.12 -4.78
C ASP A 84 13.94 0.87 -3.64
N LEU A 85 15.02 0.59 -2.93
CA LEU A 85 15.48 1.34 -1.76
C LEU A 85 16.25 2.62 -2.10
N THR A 86 16.39 2.99 -3.37
CA THR A 86 17.17 4.16 -3.79
C THR A 86 16.71 5.44 -3.07
N LYS A 87 15.40 5.73 -3.11
CA LYS A 87 14.82 6.90 -2.42
C LYS A 87 14.88 6.80 -0.89
N THR A 88 14.73 5.60 -0.35
CA THR A 88 14.85 5.34 1.10
C THR A 88 16.23 5.71 1.59
N TYR A 89 17.25 5.36 0.81
CA TYR A 89 18.62 5.63 1.16
C TYR A 89 18.99 7.12 1.09
N GLU A 90 18.49 7.83 0.07
CA GLU A 90 18.57 9.30 0.00
C GLU A 90 17.87 9.98 1.19
N SER A 91 16.71 9.44 1.58
CA SER A 91 15.93 9.95 2.71
C SER A 91 16.63 9.70 4.05
N LEU A 92 17.22 8.52 4.24
CA LEU A 92 18.07 8.18 5.38
C LEU A 92 19.27 9.13 5.50
N ALA A 93 19.94 9.44 4.38
CA ALA A 93 21.06 10.36 4.36
C ALA A 93 20.67 11.78 4.81
N SER A 94 19.43 12.17 4.57
CA SER A 94 18.90 13.52 4.85
C SER A 94 18.11 13.60 6.16
N GLY A 95 17.89 12.48 6.85
CA GLY A 95 17.02 12.40 8.04
C GLY A 95 15.54 12.62 7.74
N ASN A 96 15.11 12.39 6.49
CA ASN A 96 13.72 12.57 6.05
C ASN A 96 12.86 11.37 6.44
N LYS A 97 11.53 11.59 6.47
CA LYS A 97 10.52 10.54 6.67
C LYS A 97 10.72 9.41 5.66
N ILE A 98 10.78 8.17 6.15
CA ILE A 98 10.77 6.96 5.31
C ILE A 98 9.34 6.49 5.08
N ASP A 99 9.04 6.00 3.88
CA ASP A 99 7.75 5.42 3.52
C ASP A 99 7.31 4.31 4.49
N GLU A 100 6.03 4.31 4.86
CA GLU A 100 5.48 3.40 5.87
C GLU A 100 5.52 1.94 5.42
N THR A 101 5.29 1.66 4.13
CA THR A 101 5.35 0.29 3.58
C THR A 101 6.79 -0.23 3.60
N ILE A 102 7.76 0.64 3.31
CA ILE A 102 9.18 0.27 3.37
C ILE A 102 9.60 -0.03 4.81
N LEU A 103 9.16 0.76 5.79
CA LEU A 103 9.39 0.46 7.21
C LEU A 103 8.81 -0.90 7.61
N ALA A 104 7.59 -1.23 7.17
CA ALA A 104 6.97 -2.53 7.42
C ALA A 104 7.70 -3.70 6.74
N LYS A 105 8.14 -3.52 5.49
CA LYS A 105 8.97 -4.51 4.78
C LYS A 105 10.29 -4.75 5.52
N ILE A 106 10.99 -3.68 5.92
CA ILE A 106 12.26 -3.77 6.67
C ILE A 106 12.04 -4.50 8.00
N GLU A 107 11.05 -4.09 8.80
CA GLU A 107 10.73 -4.76 10.06
C GLU A 107 10.48 -6.25 9.86
N LYS A 108 9.68 -6.61 8.86
CA LYS A 108 9.32 -8.00 8.58
C LYS A 108 10.54 -8.83 8.20
N VAL A 109 11.38 -8.36 7.28
CA VAL A 109 12.56 -9.13 6.85
C VAL A 109 13.65 -9.22 7.94
N VAL A 110 13.77 -8.20 8.80
CA VAL A 110 14.69 -8.22 9.95
C VAL A 110 14.20 -9.20 11.02
N THR A 111 12.89 -9.19 11.31
CA THR A 111 12.24 -10.06 12.30
C THR A 111 12.31 -11.52 11.87
N ASP A 112 11.93 -11.81 10.62
CA ASP A 112 11.97 -13.17 10.07
C ASP A 112 13.41 -13.65 9.81
N GLY A 113 14.38 -12.73 9.73
CA GLY A 113 15.73 -13.05 9.27
C GLY A 113 15.76 -13.54 7.82
N SER A 114 14.78 -13.14 7.00
CA SER A 114 14.65 -13.55 5.61
C SER A 114 15.59 -12.79 4.67
N MET A 115 16.14 -11.66 5.13
CA MET A 115 17.14 -10.87 4.39
C MET A 115 18.37 -10.52 5.25
N PRO A 116 19.56 -10.43 4.61
CA PRO A 116 19.84 -10.88 3.25
C PRO A 116 19.66 -12.40 3.07
N LEU A 117 19.41 -12.84 1.83
CA LEU A 117 19.14 -14.25 1.53
C LEU A 117 20.29 -15.14 2.03
N HIS A 118 19.98 -16.33 2.55
CA HIS A 118 20.99 -17.30 3.03
C HIS A 118 22.13 -17.54 2.02
N ARG A 119 21.77 -17.72 0.74
CA ARG A 119 22.74 -17.88 -0.35
C ARG A 119 23.69 -16.69 -0.55
N TYR A 120 23.25 -15.48 -0.23
CA TYR A 120 24.05 -14.26 -0.39
C TYR A 120 25.14 -14.21 0.68
N TYR A 121 24.77 -14.29 1.96
CA TYR A 121 25.77 -14.15 3.04
C TYR A 121 26.69 -15.37 3.20
N MET A 122 26.41 -16.51 2.56
CA MET A 122 27.39 -17.61 2.42
C MET A 122 28.64 -17.19 1.63
N ILE A 123 28.51 -16.23 0.72
CA ILE A 123 29.59 -15.69 -0.12
C ILE A 123 30.05 -14.33 0.42
N HIS A 124 29.11 -13.52 0.92
CA HIS A 124 29.36 -12.21 1.52
C HIS A 124 29.41 -12.29 3.03
N TRP A 125 30.52 -12.81 3.55
CA TRP A 125 30.73 -12.88 4.99
C TRP A 125 30.70 -11.46 5.57
N GLY A 126 29.80 -11.21 6.52
CA GLY A 126 29.56 -9.86 7.04
C GLY A 126 28.19 -9.27 6.70
N ALA A 127 27.50 -9.81 5.70
CA ALA A 127 26.20 -9.27 5.28
C ALA A 127 25.04 -9.71 6.19
N SER A 128 25.24 -10.73 7.04
CA SER A 128 24.21 -11.23 7.95
C SER A 128 24.02 -10.29 9.13
N LEU A 129 22.77 -9.92 9.45
CA LEU A 129 22.48 -9.09 10.62
C LEU A 129 22.67 -9.89 11.91
N ASN A 130 23.53 -9.39 12.79
CA ASN A 130 23.69 -9.91 14.15
C ASN A 130 22.56 -9.42 15.08
N LYS A 131 22.49 -9.95 16.32
CA LYS A 131 21.41 -9.64 17.27
C LYS A 131 21.31 -8.15 17.60
N GLU A 132 22.45 -7.47 17.71
CA GLU A 132 22.51 -6.05 18.05
C GLU A 132 22.04 -5.18 16.88
N GLU A 133 22.50 -5.48 15.66
CA GLU A 133 22.05 -4.80 14.43
C GLU A 133 20.55 -4.97 14.21
N LYS A 134 20.00 -6.19 14.42
CA LYS A 134 18.55 -6.42 14.37
C LYS A 134 17.81 -5.54 15.37
N SER A 135 18.30 -5.46 16.61
CA SER A 135 17.70 -4.61 17.64
C SER A 135 17.75 -3.13 17.27
N MET A 136 18.86 -2.66 16.69
CA MET A 136 19.03 -1.28 16.21
C MET A 136 18.04 -0.95 15.09
N MET A 137 17.92 -1.83 14.09
CA MET A 137 16.97 -1.65 12.98
C MET A 137 15.52 -1.60 13.46
N LEU A 138 15.11 -2.54 14.33
CA LEU A 138 13.74 -2.56 14.86
C LEU A 138 13.44 -1.33 15.72
N SER A 139 14.40 -0.88 16.52
CA SER A 139 14.25 0.35 17.32
C SER A 139 14.15 1.60 16.44
N TRP A 140 14.93 1.65 15.35
CA TRP A 140 14.85 2.73 14.36
C TRP A 140 13.50 2.75 13.64
N VAL A 141 13.00 1.59 13.19
CA VAL A 141 11.67 1.49 12.57
C VAL A 141 10.60 1.99 13.54
N LYS A 142 10.65 1.55 14.80
CA LYS A 142 9.71 1.99 15.84
C LYS A 142 9.72 3.51 15.99
N LYS A 143 10.90 4.12 16.12
CA LYS A 143 11.05 5.57 16.24
C LYS A 143 10.49 6.32 15.03
N GLN A 144 10.71 5.83 13.81
CA GLN A 144 10.17 6.42 12.59
C GLN A 144 8.63 6.39 12.58
N ARG A 145 8.02 5.27 12.98
CA ARG A 145 6.56 5.16 13.12
C ARG A 145 6.00 6.10 14.17
N GLU A 146 6.58 6.10 15.36
CA GLU A 146 6.16 6.99 16.45
C GLU A 146 6.23 8.47 16.05
N THR A 147 7.25 8.87 15.29
CA THR A 147 7.47 10.27 14.91
C THR A 147 6.55 10.72 13.77
N HIS A 148 6.23 9.83 12.82
CA HIS A 148 5.65 10.24 11.54
C HIS A 148 4.28 9.63 11.21
N TYR A 149 3.89 8.53 11.84
CA TYR A 149 2.74 7.72 11.42
C TYR A 149 1.75 7.39 12.55
N ALA A 150 2.18 7.46 13.81
CA ALA A 150 1.31 7.22 14.95
C ALA A 150 0.16 8.25 15.00
N THR A 151 -1.08 7.76 15.10
CA THR A 151 -2.26 8.64 15.25
C THR A 151 -2.49 9.09 16.68
N GLY A 152 -1.77 8.51 17.65
CA GLY A 152 -1.97 8.73 19.08
C GLY A 152 -3.23 8.05 19.65
N LEU A 153 -3.94 7.26 18.83
CA LEU A 153 -5.19 6.58 19.23
C LEU A 153 -4.97 5.15 19.72
N ALA A 154 -3.94 4.46 19.22
CA ALA A 154 -3.62 3.11 19.65
C ALA A 154 -3.19 3.08 21.12
N CYS A 155 -3.57 2.04 21.85
CA CYS A 155 -3.07 1.84 23.21
C CYS A 155 -1.58 1.44 23.20
N GLU A 156 -0.91 1.48 24.36
CA GLU A 156 0.53 1.23 24.49
C GLU A 156 0.99 -0.09 23.84
N GLU A 157 0.20 -1.16 23.98
CA GLU A 157 0.48 -2.47 23.39
C GLU A 157 0.56 -2.43 21.86
N PHE A 158 -0.24 -1.58 21.22
CA PHE A 158 -0.35 -1.47 19.77
C PHE A 158 0.29 -0.19 19.20
N ALA A 159 0.98 0.59 20.02
CA ALA A 159 1.56 1.87 19.63
C ALA A 159 2.54 1.77 18.45
N ASN A 160 3.17 0.60 18.25
CA ASN A 160 4.11 0.34 17.15
C ASN A 160 3.54 -0.58 16.04
N GLU A 161 2.24 -0.91 16.06
CA GLU A 161 1.65 -1.71 14.99
C GLU A 161 1.73 -0.96 13.65
N SER A 162 1.96 -1.70 12.56
CA SER A 162 2.00 -1.13 11.20
C SER A 162 0.63 -0.67 10.69
N ILE A 163 -0.43 -0.95 11.45
CA ILE A 163 -1.79 -0.51 11.19
C ILE A 163 -2.23 0.38 12.34
N GLN A 164 -2.83 1.52 12.01
CA GLN A 164 -3.23 2.53 12.99
C GLN A 164 -4.75 2.76 12.95
N PRO A 165 -5.39 3.10 14.09
CA PRO A 165 -6.80 3.48 14.09
C PRO A 165 -7.04 4.72 13.24
N ILE A 166 -8.17 4.74 12.51
CA ILE A 166 -8.61 5.94 11.78
C ILE A 166 -8.98 7.04 12.79
N VAL A 167 -8.60 8.28 12.46
CA VAL A 167 -8.97 9.50 13.20
C VAL A 167 -10.45 9.81 13.07
N ASP A 168 -11.05 10.44 14.08
CA ASP A 168 -12.50 10.67 14.09
C ASP A 168 -12.96 11.73 13.07
N SER A 169 -12.06 12.60 12.60
CA SER A 169 -12.35 13.58 11.53
C SER A 169 -11.07 14.04 10.81
N ILE A 170 -11.25 14.53 9.58
CA ILE A 170 -10.26 15.32 8.84
C ILE A 170 -10.74 16.76 8.81
N PRO A 171 -9.86 17.78 9.01
CA PRO A 171 -10.25 19.18 8.87
C PRO A 171 -10.82 19.50 7.48
N VAL A 172 -12.01 20.11 7.46
CA VAL A 172 -12.76 20.50 6.27
C VAL A 172 -13.47 21.85 6.49
N ASN A 173 -13.86 22.50 5.41
CA ASN A 173 -14.75 23.66 5.35
C ASN A 173 -16.20 23.16 5.16
N PRO A 174 -17.08 23.30 6.17
CA PRO A 174 -18.45 22.80 6.11
C PRO A 174 -19.29 23.33 4.94
N ASP A 175 -19.08 24.58 4.51
CA ASP A 175 -19.85 25.16 3.40
C ASP A 175 -19.48 24.49 2.07
N LYS A 176 -18.18 24.23 1.87
CA LYS A 176 -17.67 23.46 0.73
C LYS A 176 -18.14 22.00 0.76
N VAL A 177 -18.18 21.37 1.94
CA VAL A 177 -18.68 20.00 2.11
C VAL A 177 -20.11 19.89 1.62
N GLU A 178 -21.00 20.81 2.01
CA GLU A 178 -22.41 20.75 1.60
C GLU A 178 -22.54 20.96 0.08
N LEU A 179 -21.79 21.90 -0.49
CA LEU A 179 -21.76 22.09 -1.94
C LEU A 179 -21.20 20.87 -2.68
N GLY A 180 -20.11 20.30 -2.18
CA GLY A 180 -19.48 19.09 -2.72
C GLY A 180 -20.43 17.89 -2.70
N LYS A 181 -21.18 17.73 -1.61
CA LYS A 181 -22.21 16.70 -1.49
C LYS A 181 -23.29 16.85 -2.55
N ILE A 182 -23.75 18.08 -2.81
CA ILE A 182 -24.71 18.36 -3.88
C ILE A 182 -24.11 17.94 -5.22
N LEU A 183 -22.89 18.39 -5.53
CA LEU A 183 -22.20 18.09 -6.79
C LEU A 183 -21.94 16.58 -6.99
N PHE A 184 -21.56 15.86 -5.93
CA PHE A 184 -21.32 14.41 -5.95
C PHE A 184 -22.55 13.61 -6.42
N HIS A 185 -23.76 14.12 -6.13
CA HIS A 185 -25.03 13.51 -6.53
C HIS A 185 -25.65 14.19 -7.77
N ASP A 186 -25.01 15.21 -8.33
CA ASP A 186 -25.58 15.99 -9.42
C ASP A 186 -25.32 15.32 -10.77
N THR A 187 -26.38 14.79 -11.39
CA THR A 187 -26.25 14.11 -12.68
C THR A 187 -25.88 15.06 -13.81
N ARG A 188 -26.03 16.38 -13.64
CA ARG A 188 -25.66 17.39 -14.65
C ARG A 188 -24.16 17.45 -14.93
N LEU A 189 -23.33 16.79 -14.12
CA LEU A 189 -21.92 16.56 -14.43
C LEU A 189 -21.72 15.62 -15.65
N SER A 190 -22.69 14.77 -15.96
CA SER A 190 -22.68 13.90 -17.15
C SER A 190 -23.31 14.53 -18.38
N SER A 191 -22.91 14.08 -19.57
CA SER A 191 -23.34 14.64 -20.86
C SER A 191 -24.85 14.59 -21.09
N ASP A 192 -25.52 13.52 -20.67
CA ASP A 192 -26.96 13.29 -20.85
C ASP A 192 -27.78 13.49 -19.56
N ASN A 193 -27.15 13.99 -18.50
CA ASN A 193 -27.74 14.21 -17.18
C ASN A 193 -28.26 12.93 -16.48
N THR A 194 -27.67 11.76 -16.75
CA THR A 194 -28.08 10.48 -16.16
C THR A 194 -27.13 9.91 -15.11
N VAL A 195 -25.84 10.27 -15.16
CA VAL A 195 -24.78 9.71 -14.29
C VAL A 195 -24.22 10.79 -13.36
N SER A 196 -24.00 10.44 -12.09
CA SER A 196 -23.30 11.24 -11.08
C SER A 196 -22.19 10.40 -10.43
N CYS A 197 -21.37 10.99 -9.55
CA CYS A 197 -20.38 10.22 -8.79
C CYS A 197 -21.07 9.11 -7.97
N ALA A 198 -22.21 9.43 -7.36
CA ALA A 198 -23.03 8.50 -6.59
C ALA A 198 -23.62 7.34 -7.41
N SER A 199 -23.66 7.43 -8.74
CA SER A 199 -24.11 6.32 -9.61
C SER A 199 -23.16 5.12 -9.56
N CYS A 200 -21.85 5.37 -9.43
CA CYS A 200 -20.82 4.33 -9.36
C CYS A 200 -20.27 4.15 -7.94
N HIS A 201 -20.40 5.18 -7.09
CA HIS A 201 -19.88 5.23 -5.73
C HIS A 201 -21.00 5.49 -4.72
N ASP A 202 -22.06 4.68 -4.77
CA ASP A 202 -23.21 4.83 -3.88
C ASP A 202 -22.80 4.61 -2.42
N LEU A 203 -23.04 5.63 -1.60
CA LEU A 203 -22.68 5.66 -0.18
C LEU A 203 -23.44 4.61 0.63
N ASN A 204 -24.62 4.21 0.16
CA ASN A 204 -25.47 3.23 0.84
C ASN A 204 -24.99 1.79 0.57
N THR A 205 -24.08 1.59 -0.39
CA THR A 205 -23.57 0.27 -0.80
C THR A 205 -22.05 0.16 -0.59
N GLY A 206 -21.52 0.84 0.42
CA GLY A 206 -20.10 0.80 0.76
C GLY A 206 -19.23 1.74 -0.08
N GLY A 207 -19.82 2.72 -0.79
CA GLY A 207 -19.11 3.67 -1.65
C GLY A 207 -18.72 3.11 -3.01
N VAL A 208 -19.38 2.02 -3.45
CA VAL A 208 -19.14 1.32 -4.73
C VAL A 208 -20.48 0.83 -5.31
N ASP A 209 -20.49 0.48 -6.60
CA ASP A 209 -21.68 -0.04 -7.29
C ASP A 209 -21.90 -1.55 -7.17
N ASN A 210 -20.96 -2.28 -6.55
CA ASN A 210 -20.94 -3.75 -6.44
C ASN A 210 -21.04 -4.48 -7.80
N LYS A 211 -20.58 -3.86 -8.88
CA LYS A 211 -20.46 -4.46 -10.21
C LYS A 211 -19.00 -4.85 -10.48
N GLN A 212 -18.78 -5.74 -11.45
CA GLN A 212 -17.43 -6.00 -11.94
C GLN A 212 -16.83 -4.74 -12.57
N TYR A 213 -17.61 -4.09 -13.44
CA TYR A 213 -17.28 -2.82 -14.07
C TYR A 213 -18.47 -1.87 -13.97
N SER A 214 -18.17 -0.59 -13.75
CA SER A 214 -19.19 0.44 -13.65
C SER A 214 -19.84 0.75 -14.98
N GLU A 215 -21.12 1.09 -14.92
CA GLU A 215 -21.94 1.43 -16.07
C GLU A 215 -22.07 2.96 -16.15
N GLY A 216 -21.57 3.55 -17.23
CA GLY A 216 -21.64 4.98 -17.51
C GLY A 216 -22.72 5.35 -18.53
N VAL A 217 -22.55 6.53 -19.13
CA VAL A 217 -23.47 7.10 -20.13
C VAL A 217 -23.71 6.14 -21.30
N GLY A 218 -24.98 5.97 -21.66
CA GLY A 218 -25.40 5.09 -22.75
C GLY A 218 -25.27 3.59 -22.44
N GLY A 219 -25.10 3.19 -21.17
CA GLY A 219 -24.94 1.79 -20.77
C GLY A 219 -23.56 1.21 -21.10
N GLN A 220 -22.57 2.08 -21.30
CA GLN A 220 -21.19 1.67 -21.55
C GLN A 220 -20.55 1.19 -20.24
N PHE A 221 -19.65 0.21 -20.33
CA PHE A 221 -18.91 -0.28 -19.17
C PHE A 221 -17.47 0.23 -19.17
N GLY A 222 -16.97 0.58 -17.99
CA GLY A 222 -15.55 0.87 -17.78
C GLY A 222 -14.66 -0.39 -17.91
N GLY A 223 -13.36 -0.22 -17.70
CA GLY A 223 -12.36 -1.30 -17.76
C GLY A 223 -11.82 -1.76 -16.41
N VAL A 224 -12.20 -1.09 -15.31
CA VAL A 224 -11.78 -1.44 -13.95
C VAL A 224 -12.96 -1.40 -12.98
N ASN A 225 -12.87 -2.19 -11.91
CA ASN A 225 -13.79 -2.14 -10.79
C ASN A 225 -13.66 -0.79 -10.05
N ALA A 226 -14.80 -0.17 -9.73
CA ALA A 226 -14.83 1.11 -9.02
C ALA A 226 -14.40 0.94 -7.56
N PRO A 227 -13.28 1.54 -7.12
CA PRO A 227 -12.87 1.47 -5.72
C PRO A 227 -13.79 2.33 -4.84
N THR A 228 -13.85 2.05 -3.55
CA THR A 228 -14.68 2.84 -2.62
C THR A 228 -14.17 4.27 -2.45
N VAL A 229 -15.10 5.22 -2.34
CA VAL A 229 -14.82 6.60 -1.92
C VAL A 229 -14.56 6.72 -0.41
N TYR A 230 -15.01 5.74 0.38
CA TYR A 230 -14.76 5.76 1.82
C TYR A 230 -13.27 5.59 2.10
N ASN A 231 -12.72 6.49 2.94
CA ASN A 231 -11.32 6.57 3.32
C ASN A 231 -10.35 6.87 2.16
N ALA A 232 -10.85 7.23 0.97
CA ALA A 232 -10.00 7.54 -0.19
C ALA A 232 -9.09 8.76 0.05
N ALA A 233 -9.49 9.66 0.96
CA ALA A 233 -8.69 10.78 1.44
C ALA A 233 -7.36 10.38 2.10
N PHE A 234 -7.21 9.13 2.55
CA PHE A 234 -5.96 8.61 3.12
C PHE A 234 -5.04 7.95 2.08
N ASN A 235 -5.47 7.81 0.83
CA ASN A 235 -4.58 7.33 -0.22
C ASN A 235 -3.54 8.38 -0.58
N PHE A 236 -2.29 7.97 -0.82
CA PHE A 236 -1.24 8.88 -1.31
C PHE A 236 -1.45 9.39 -2.75
N VAL A 237 -2.31 8.71 -3.51
CA VAL A 237 -2.72 8.96 -4.90
C VAL A 237 -4.07 8.26 -5.17
N GLN A 238 -4.78 8.67 -6.21
CA GLN A 238 -6.10 8.13 -6.57
C GLN A 238 -6.08 7.30 -7.86
N PHE A 239 -7.14 6.51 -8.07
CA PHE A 239 -7.23 5.42 -9.05
C PHE A 239 -6.27 4.25 -8.78
N TRP A 240 -6.55 3.11 -9.43
CA TRP A 240 -5.72 1.90 -9.35
C TRP A 240 -4.28 2.09 -9.87
N ASP A 241 -4.08 2.95 -10.86
CA ASP A 241 -2.77 3.27 -11.45
C ASP A 241 -2.09 4.50 -10.83
N GLY A 242 -2.79 5.20 -9.92
CA GLY A 242 -2.27 6.34 -9.19
C GLY A 242 -2.00 7.57 -10.04
N ARG A 243 -2.80 7.78 -11.08
CA ARG A 243 -2.61 8.88 -12.05
C ARG A 243 -3.04 10.26 -11.54
N ALA A 244 -3.77 10.33 -10.44
CA ALA A 244 -4.17 11.59 -9.80
C ALA A 244 -3.54 11.70 -8.41
N GLY A 245 -2.93 12.83 -8.09
CA GLY A 245 -2.26 13.09 -6.82
C GLY A 245 -3.21 13.46 -5.68
N THR A 246 -4.40 13.99 -6.00
CA THR A 246 -5.42 14.40 -5.01
C THR A 246 -6.81 13.92 -5.39
N LEU A 247 -7.78 14.08 -4.49
CA LEU A 247 -9.19 13.80 -4.80
C LEU A 247 -9.73 14.84 -5.79
N ALA A 248 -9.32 16.11 -5.69
CA ALA A 248 -9.72 17.13 -6.65
C ALA A 248 -9.19 16.83 -8.08
N GLU A 249 -7.95 16.36 -8.22
CA GLU A 249 -7.42 15.90 -9.50
C GLU A 249 -8.15 14.65 -10.01
N GLN A 250 -8.57 13.75 -9.11
CA GLN A 250 -9.37 12.58 -9.46
C GLN A 250 -10.75 12.98 -9.99
N ALA A 251 -11.44 13.89 -9.30
CA ALA A 251 -12.79 14.34 -9.61
C ALA A 251 -12.89 15.06 -10.97
N ALA A 252 -11.77 15.54 -11.52
CA ALA A 252 -11.70 16.10 -12.88
C ALA A 252 -11.81 15.03 -13.98
N GLY A 253 -11.45 13.78 -13.69
CA GLY A 253 -11.38 12.69 -14.67
C GLY A 253 -12.75 12.16 -15.13
N PRO A 254 -13.59 11.60 -14.23
CA PRO A 254 -14.84 10.95 -14.60
C PRO A 254 -15.81 11.81 -15.41
N PRO A 255 -15.97 13.13 -15.13
CA PRO A 255 -16.82 14.01 -15.93
C PRO A 255 -16.51 13.98 -17.43
N LEU A 256 -15.24 13.86 -17.81
CA LEU A 256 -14.77 13.93 -19.19
C LEU A 256 -14.50 12.56 -19.82
N ASN A 257 -14.57 11.48 -19.04
CA ASN A 257 -14.28 10.14 -19.52
C ASN A 257 -15.46 9.60 -20.36
N PRO A 258 -15.24 9.20 -21.64
CA PRO A 258 -16.32 8.82 -22.57
C PRO A 258 -17.11 7.57 -22.17
N VAL A 259 -16.55 6.71 -21.30
CA VAL A 259 -17.24 5.51 -20.80
C VAL A 259 -17.81 5.69 -19.38
N GLU A 260 -17.62 6.87 -18.76
CA GLU A 260 -18.17 7.22 -17.45
C GLU A 260 -19.25 8.29 -17.61
N MET A 261 -18.92 9.58 -17.52
CA MET A 261 -19.89 10.68 -17.55
C MET A 261 -19.92 11.43 -18.89
N ALA A 262 -18.88 11.28 -19.71
CA ALA A 262 -18.81 11.66 -21.12
C ALA A 262 -19.15 13.13 -21.49
N SER A 263 -19.05 14.09 -20.57
CA SER A 263 -19.13 15.52 -20.90
C SER A 263 -17.93 15.92 -21.78
N GLN A 264 -18.14 16.83 -22.75
CA GLN A 264 -17.05 17.22 -23.66
C GLN A 264 -16.05 18.18 -22.99
N SER A 265 -16.52 18.99 -22.04
CA SER A 265 -15.70 19.96 -21.31
C SER A 265 -16.34 20.34 -19.97
N PHE A 266 -15.56 20.94 -19.08
CA PHE A 266 -16.11 21.60 -17.89
C PHE A 266 -16.95 22.82 -18.24
N ASP A 267 -16.74 23.50 -19.37
CA ASP A 267 -17.60 24.61 -19.80
C ASP A 267 -19.04 24.15 -20.05
N ASP A 268 -19.23 22.96 -20.64
CA ASP A 268 -20.57 22.38 -20.84
C ASP A 268 -21.24 21.99 -19.52
N ILE A 269 -20.45 21.45 -18.58
CA ILE A 269 -20.90 21.15 -17.21
C ILE A 269 -21.35 22.44 -16.53
N ILE A 270 -20.52 23.47 -16.59
CA ILE A 270 -20.79 24.78 -15.99
C ILE A 270 -22.04 25.40 -16.60
N ALA A 271 -22.25 25.32 -17.92
CA ALA A 271 -23.45 25.82 -18.56
C ALA A 271 -24.73 25.14 -18.02
N LYS A 272 -24.69 23.82 -17.78
CA LYS A 272 -25.80 23.07 -17.17
C LYS A 272 -26.04 23.46 -15.72
N LEU A 273 -24.98 23.57 -14.91
CA LEU A 273 -25.08 23.94 -13.49
C LEU A 273 -25.53 25.39 -13.30
N ALA A 274 -25.03 26.32 -14.11
CA ALA A 274 -25.34 27.76 -14.04
C ALA A 274 -26.80 28.09 -14.38
N ALA A 275 -27.51 27.20 -15.09
CA ALA A 275 -28.95 27.34 -15.33
C ALA A 275 -29.77 27.24 -14.04
N ASP A 276 -29.22 26.64 -12.98
CA ASP A 276 -29.81 26.56 -11.66
C ASP A 276 -29.41 27.78 -10.81
N LYS A 277 -30.38 28.67 -10.61
CA LYS A 277 -30.17 29.94 -9.90
C LYS A 277 -29.85 29.74 -8.43
N GLU A 278 -30.41 28.72 -7.80
CA GLU A 278 -30.19 28.46 -6.36
C GLU A 278 -28.82 27.81 -6.14
N LEU A 279 -28.44 26.85 -6.99
CA LEU A 279 -27.08 26.29 -6.97
C LEU A 279 -26.04 27.37 -7.25
N THR A 280 -26.26 28.21 -8.28
CA THR A 280 -25.35 29.32 -8.61
C THR A 280 -25.18 30.29 -7.44
N LYS A 281 -26.27 30.63 -6.74
CA LYS A 281 -26.20 31.49 -5.56
C LYS A 281 -25.35 30.87 -4.45
N ARG A 282 -25.50 29.56 -4.19
CA ARG A 282 -24.70 28.82 -3.20
C ARG A 282 -23.23 28.76 -3.61
N PHE A 283 -22.98 28.46 -4.88
CA PHE A 283 -21.62 28.37 -5.43
C PHE A 283 -20.88 29.69 -5.29
N MET A 284 -21.49 30.80 -5.74
CA MET A 284 -20.88 32.14 -5.68
C MET A 284 -20.66 32.65 -4.24
N ALA A 285 -21.41 32.14 -3.26
CA ALA A 285 -21.19 32.49 -1.85
C ALA A 285 -19.90 31.87 -1.30
N ILE A 286 -19.48 30.72 -1.83
CA ILE A 286 -18.29 29.97 -1.40
C ILE A 286 -17.08 30.33 -2.29
N TYR A 287 -17.30 30.47 -3.59
CA TYR A 287 -16.30 30.78 -4.61
C TYR A 287 -16.68 32.09 -5.33
N PRO A 288 -16.21 33.26 -4.86
CA PRO A 288 -16.54 34.55 -5.46
C PRO A 288 -16.05 34.73 -6.91
N ASP A 289 -15.04 33.95 -7.31
CA ASP A 289 -14.51 33.84 -8.67
C ASP A 289 -15.38 32.94 -9.59
N GLY A 290 -16.40 32.30 -9.02
CA GLY A 290 -17.43 31.55 -9.73
C GLY A 290 -17.04 30.14 -10.14
N TYR A 291 -17.86 29.56 -11.02
CA TYR A 291 -17.65 28.19 -11.49
C TYR A 291 -16.33 28.06 -12.27
N SER A 292 -15.59 27.01 -11.94
CA SER A 292 -14.43 26.52 -12.68
C SER A 292 -14.27 25.03 -12.39
N GLU A 293 -13.54 24.30 -13.24
CA GLU A 293 -13.13 22.91 -12.93
C GLU A 293 -12.53 22.83 -11.53
N LYS A 294 -11.56 23.69 -11.23
CA LYS A 294 -10.89 23.76 -9.93
C LYS A 294 -11.87 23.93 -8.77
N ASN A 295 -12.85 24.83 -8.87
CA ASN A 295 -13.77 25.10 -7.75
C ASN A 295 -14.82 23.99 -7.60
N ILE A 296 -15.22 23.35 -8.70
CA ILE A 296 -16.13 22.18 -8.66
C ILE A 296 -15.42 20.99 -7.99
N THR A 297 -14.19 20.68 -8.42
CA THR A 297 -13.45 19.53 -7.89
C THR A 297 -12.95 19.76 -6.46
N ASP A 298 -12.59 20.98 -6.09
CA ASP A 298 -12.26 21.37 -4.71
C ASP A 298 -13.46 21.17 -3.75
N ALA A 299 -14.69 21.50 -4.18
CA ALA A 299 -15.87 21.24 -3.37
C ALA A 299 -16.12 19.73 -3.19
N ILE A 300 -16.01 18.95 -4.27
CA ILE A 300 -16.18 17.48 -4.23
C ILE A 300 -15.12 16.84 -3.31
N GLU A 301 -13.85 17.21 -3.46
CA GLU A 301 -12.77 16.73 -2.57
C GLU A 301 -13.07 17.03 -1.10
N GLU A 302 -13.56 18.23 -0.80
CA GLU A 302 -13.86 18.59 0.58
C GLU A 302 -14.98 17.72 1.16
N PHE A 303 -16.00 17.39 0.36
CA PHE A 303 -17.02 16.42 0.74
C PHE A 303 -16.42 15.01 0.95
N GLU A 304 -15.62 14.53 0.01
CA GLU A 304 -15.01 13.19 0.08
C GLU A 304 -14.08 13.01 1.28
N LYS A 305 -13.41 14.08 1.75
CA LYS A 305 -12.64 14.07 3.01
C LYS A 305 -13.48 13.78 4.25
N THR A 306 -14.81 13.99 4.18
CA THR A 306 -15.72 13.61 5.27
C THR A 306 -16.15 12.15 5.23
N LEU A 307 -15.91 11.46 4.10
CA LEU A 307 -16.26 10.05 3.90
C LEU A 307 -15.21 9.14 4.54
N ILE A 308 -14.93 9.33 5.83
CA ILE A 308 -14.08 8.44 6.61
C ILE A 308 -14.92 7.55 7.51
N THR A 309 -14.40 6.36 7.84
CA THR A 309 -15.11 5.36 8.64
C THR A 309 -14.30 4.94 9.88
N PRO A 310 -14.19 5.78 10.92
CA PRO A 310 -13.52 5.42 12.17
C PRO A 310 -14.29 4.35 12.94
N ASN A 311 -13.73 3.93 14.09
CA ASN A 311 -14.41 3.06 15.07
C ASN A 311 -14.84 1.69 14.54
N SER A 312 -14.12 1.16 13.55
CA SER A 312 -14.25 -0.27 13.23
C SER A 312 -13.96 -1.14 14.46
N ALA A 313 -14.44 -2.39 14.46
CA ALA A 313 -14.17 -3.30 15.56
C ALA A 313 -12.66 -3.48 15.78
N PHE A 314 -11.87 -3.51 14.70
CA PHE A 314 -10.42 -3.53 14.79
C PHE A 314 -9.83 -2.23 15.36
N ASP A 315 -10.35 -1.06 15.00
CA ASP A 315 -9.87 0.20 15.59
C ASP A 315 -10.12 0.23 17.10
N ARG A 316 -11.27 -0.24 17.56
CA ARG A 316 -11.56 -0.34 19.00
C ARG A 316 -10.62 -1.33 19.70
N TYR A 317 -10.31 -2.45 19.06
CA TYR A 317 -9.31 -3.40 19.54
C TYR A 317 -7.93 -2.75 19.68
N LEU A 318 -7.47 -2.02 18.67
CA LEU A 318 -6.21 -1.26 18.70
C LEU A 318 -6.22 -0.12 19.74
N LYS A 319 -7.37 0.48 20.01
CA LYS A 319 -7.58 1.47 21.08
C LYS A 319 -7.63 0.83 22.50
N GLY A 320 -7.62 -0.51 22.60
CA GLY A 320 -7.50 -1.26 23.86
C GLY A 320 -8.74 -2.06 24.28
N ASP A 321 -9.84 -1.99 23.54
CA ASP A 321 -11.02 -2.83 23.79
C ASP A 321 -10.79 -4.26 23.29
N LYS A 322 -10.24 -5.11 24.16
CA LYS A 322 -9.95 -6.52 23.85
C LYS A 322 -11.19 -7.36 23.52
N SER A 323 -12.39 -6.87 23.84
CA SER A 323 -13.64 -7.56 23.53
C SER A 323 -14.24 -7.17 22.17
N ALA A 324 -13.64 -6.17 21.49
CA ALA A 324 -14.17 -5.65 20.24
C ALA A 324 -14.14 -6.65 19.08
N ILE A 325 -13.22 -7.64 19.11
CA ILE A 325 -13.07 -8.67 18.08
C ILE A 325 -12.99 -10.07 18.72
N SER A 326 -13.35 -11.11 17.96
CA SER A 326 -13.29 -12.49 18.41
C SER A 326 -11.86 -13.04 18.44
N GLN A 327 -11.65 -14.15 19.14
CA GLN A 327 -10.36 -14.87 19.10
C GLN A 327 -9.99 -15.31 17.67
N GLU A 328 -10.99 -15.68 16.86
CA GLU A 328 -10.79 -16.06 15.47
C GLU A 328 -10.25 -14.89 14.63
N ALA A 329 -10.75 -13.67 14.84
CA ALA A 329 -10.23 -12.47 14.19
C ALA A 329 -8.84 -12.09 14.71
N ILE A 330 -8.53 -12.35 15.99
CA ILE A 330 -7.18 -12.17 16.54
C ILE A 330 -6.19 -13.13 15.86
N ASP A 331 -6.55 -14.41 15.76
CA ASP A 331 -5.76 -15.41 15.03
C ASP A 331 -5.62 -15.02 13.54
N GLY A 332 -6.69 -14.50 12.94
CA GLY A 332 -6.71 -13.97 11.58
C GLY A 332 -5.74 -12.82 11.36
N TYR A 333 -5.67 -11.88 12.30
CA TYR A 333 -4.70 -10.78 12.24
C TYR A 333 -3.26 -11.29 12.39
N ALA A 334 -3.03 -12.28 13.25
CA ALA A 334 -1.72 -12.91 13.37
C ALA A 334 -1.30 -13.58 12.05
N LEU A 335 -2.20 -14.33 11.41
CA LEU A 335 -1.97 -14.93 10.09
C LEU A 335 -1.74 -13.88 9.00
N PHE A 336 -2.48 -12.77 9.02
CA PHE A 336 -2.30 -11.65 8.10
C PHE A 336 -0.88 -11.05 8.21
N LYS A 337 -0.34 -10.92 9.42
CA LYS A 337 1.05 -10.47 9.65
C LYS A 337 2.08 -11.54 9.28
N GLU A 338 1.82 -12.80 9.63
CA GLU A 338 2.70 -13.94 9.33
C GLU A 338 2.91 -14.08 7.82
N ASN A 339 1.81 -14.00 7.07
CA ASN A 339 1.76 -14.03 5.60
C ASN A 339 2.11 -12.66 4.96
N LYS A 340 2.81 -11.77 5.68
CA LYS A 340 3.37 -10.52 5.14
C LYS A 340 2.34 -9.56 4.51
N CYS A 341 1.04 -9.75 4.68
CA CYS A 341 0.03 -8.86 4.11
C CYS A 341 0.18 -7.43 4.67
N ALA A 342 0.56 -7.35 5.96
CA ALA A 342 0.87 -6.10 6.67
C ALA A 342 2.20 -5.44 6.28
N THR A 343 2.83 -5.80 5.15
CA THR A 343 3.95 -5.04 4.55
C THR A 343 3.51 -4.13 3.42
N CYS A 344 2.35 -4.39 2.81
CA CYS A 344 1.76 -3.56 1.75
C CYS A 344 0.47 -2.88 2.22
N HIS A 345 -0.31 -3.57 3.06
CA HIS A 345 -1.55 -3.07 3.65
C HIS A 345 -1.29 -2.48 5.04
N VAL A 346 -0.73 -1.28 5.07
CA VAL A 346 -0.27 -0.57 6.29
C VAL A 346 -1.04 0.74 6.51
N GLY A 347 -0.76 1.40 7.64
CA GLY A 347 -1.26 2.71 7.99
C GLY A 347 -2.74 2.74 8.35
N VAL A 348 -3.30 3.94 8.38
CA VAL A 348 -4.71 4.16 8.80
C VAL A 348 -5.72 3.49 7.86
N ASN A 349 -5.39 3.37 6.57
CA ASN A 349 -6.28 2.82 5.55
C ASN A 349 -6.00 1.34 5.21
N LEU A 350 -5.00 0.72 5.85
CA LEU A 350 -4.53 -0.65 5.55
C LEU A 350 -4.26 -0.83 4.04
N GLY A 351 -3.48 0.08 3.48
CA GLY A 351 -3.24 0.20 2.05
C GLY A 351 -3.26 1.65 1.58
N GLY A 352 -3.16 1.86 0.28
CA GLY A 352 -3.15 3.19 -0.32
C GLY A 352 -1.89 3.98 0.01
N GLN A 353 -0.74 3.32 0.23
CA GLN A 353 0.54 3.97 0.56
C GLN A 353 1.68 3.63 -0.43
N SER A 354 1.52 2.61 -1.28
CA SER A 354 2.56 2.23 -2.26
C SER A 354 1.98 1.70 -3.56
N TYR A 355 2.85 1.53 -4.56
CA TYR A 355 2.60 0.76 -5.76
C TYR A 355 3.27 -0.61 -5.67
N GLU A 356 2.49 -1.68 -5.72
CA GLU A 356 3.02 -3.05 -5.66
C GLU A 356 2.76 -3.80 -6.95
N TYR A 357 3.68 -4.69 -7.28
CA TYR A 357 3.54 -5.56 -8.44
C TYR A 357 2.52 -6.66 -8.13
N MET A 358 1.53 -6.84 -8.99
CA MET A 358 0.56 -7.95 -8.90
C MET A 358 1.14 -9.19 -9.60
N GLY A 359 1.45 -10.22 -8.83
CA GLY A 359 2.12 -11.45 -9.25
C GLY A 359 3.61 -11.52 -8.91
N LEU A 360 3.98 -11.23 -7.66
CA LEU A 360 5.37 -11.28 -7.21
C LEU A 360 5.96 -12.71 -7.28
N ALA A 361 5.19 -13.70 -6.84
CA ALA A 361 5.61 -15.10 -6.78
C ALA A 361 5.14 -15.91 -8.00
N HIS A 362 3.89 -15.73 -8.42
CA HIS A 362 3.29 -16.36 -9.60
C HIS A 362 2.71 -15.31 -10.55
N SER A 363 2.61 -15.63 -11.83
CA SER A 363 2.12 -14.68 -12.83
C SER A 363 0.60 -14.60 -12.79
N TYR A 364 0.06 -13.60 -12.06
CA TYR A 364 -1.39 -13.38 -11.98
C TYR A 364 -2.02 -13.24 -13.38
N PHE A 365 -1.39 -12.44 -14.22
CA PHE A 365 -1.88 -12.08 -15.56
C PHE A 365 -1.89 -13.26 -16.54
N GLU A 366 -0.91 -14.17 -16.46
CA GLU A 366 -0.88 -15.37 -17.31
C GLU A 366 -1.80 -16.48 -16.77
N GLU A 367 -1.94 -16.61 -15.45
CA GLU A 367 -2.67 -17.71 -14.82
C GLU A 367 -4.14 -17.40 -14.49
N ARG A 368 -4.60 -16.14 -14.54
CA ARG A 368 -5.99 -15.76 -14.21
C ARG A 368 -7.04 -16.19 -15.25
N ASN A 369 -6.62 -16.80 -16.36
CA ASN A 369 -7.51 -17.26 -17.45
C ASN A 369 -8.39 -16.15 -18.07
N ALA A 370 -7.86 -14.93 -18.19
CA ALA A 370 -8.52 -13.81 -18.86
C ALA A 370 -7.53 -13.07 -19.78
N PRO A 371 -7.97 -12.56 -20.94
CA PRO A 371 -7.12 -11.75 -21.82
C PRO A 371 -6.53 -10.55 -21.09
N ILE A 372 -5.34 -10.11 -21.51
CA ILE A 372 -4.75 -8.86 -21.03
C ILE A 372 -5.48 -7.69 -21.71
N THR A 373 -5.94 -6.77 -20.87
CA THR A 373 -6.59 -5.51 -21.21
C THR A 373 -5.58 -4.37 -21.12
N GLU A 374 -5.98 -3.17 -21.55
CA GLU A 374 -5.11 -2.01 -21.41
C GLU A 374 -4.87 -1.66 -19.94
N GLU A 375 -5.89 -1.86 -19.10
CA GLU A 375 -5.99 -1.55 -17.68
C GLU A 375 -5.03 -2.40 -16.84
N ASP A 376 -4.76 -3.62 -17.29
CA ASP A 376 -3.80 -4.53 -16.64
C ASP A 376 -2.37 -4.00 -16.67
N ASN A 377 -2.05 -3.02 -17.52
CA ASN A 377 -0.75 -2.37 -17.50
C ASN A 377 -0.52 -1.54 -16.22
N GLY A 378 -1.59 -1.17 -15.50
CA GLY A 378 -1.51 -0.43 -14.25
C GLY A 378 -0.71 0.86 -14.40
N ARG A 379 0.25 1.08 -13.50
CA ARG A 379 1.09 2.28 -13.47
C ARG A 379 1.89 2.53 -14.75
N PHE A 380 2.26 1.49 -15.50
CA PHE A 380 2.92 1.65 -16.81
C PHE A 380 2.11 2.53 -17.77
N LYS A 381 0.78 2.58 -17.68
CA LYS A 381 -0.04 3.48 -18.51
C LYS A 381 0.39 4.95 -18.36
N GLN A 382 0.87 5.31 -17.17
CA GLN A 382 1.26 6.68 -16.81
C GLN A 382 2.74 6.94 -17.02
N THR A 383 3.61 6.00 -16.65
CA THR A 383 5.06 6.23 -16.65
C THR A 383 5.77 5.77 -17.92
N LYS A 384 5.20 4.79 -18.63
CA LYS A 384 5.83 4.05 -19.74
C LYS A 384 7.14 3.34 -19.38
N GLU A 385 7.44 3.22 -18.09
CA GLU A 385 8.61 2.52 -17.56
C GLU A 385 8.30 1.05 -17.31
N GLU A 386 9.04 0.12 -17.90
CA GLU A 386 8.71 -1.33 -17.84
C GLU A 386 8.64 -1.87 -16.40
N ARG A 387 9.45 -1.33 -15.48
CA ARG A 387 9.42 -1.65 -14.04
C ARG A 387 8.08 -1.38 -13.35
N ASP A 388 7.23 -0.56 -13.96
CA ASP A 388 5.91 -0.19 -13.44
C ASP A 388 4.77 -0.99 -14.10
N ARG A 389 5.05 -1.84 -15.09
CA ARG A 389 4.03 -2.70 -15.68
C ARG A 389 3.49 -3.63 -14.62
N HIS A 390 2.16 -3.75 -14.57
CA HIS A 390 1.44 -4.58 -13.60
C HIS A 390 1.61 -4.12 -12.14
N ARG A 391 2.11 -2.90 -11.91
CA ARG A 391 2.06 -2.27 -10.60
C ARG A 391 0.78 -1.47 -10.42
N PHE A 392 0.16 -1.64 -9.26
CA PHE A 392 -1.06 -0.94 -8.89
C PHE A 392 -0.89 -0.30 -7.53
N LYS A 393 -1.59 0.81 -7.29
CA LYS A 393 -1.78 1.31 -5.94
C LYS A 393 -2.42 0.19 -5.13
N VAL A 394 -1.80 -0.16 -4.00
CA VAL A 394 -2.38 -1.13 -3.07
C VAL A 394 -3.72 -0.57 -2.57
N PRO A 395 -4.86 -1.28 -2.72
CA PRO A 395 -6.13 -0.78 -2.22
C PRO A 395 -6.16 -0.78 -0.69
N GLY A 396 -6.89 0.17 -0.10
CA GLY A 396 -7.21 0.11 1.32
C GLY A 396 -8.14 -1.07 1.61
N LEU A 397 -7.98 -1.72 2.77
CA LEU A 397 -8.82 -2.85 3.19
C LEU A 397 -9.93 -2.47 4.17
N ARG A 398 -10.07 -1.18 4.47
CA ARG A 398 -11.21 -0.68 5.26
C ARG A 398 -12.51 -0.91 4.49
N ASN A 399 -13.54 -1.36 5.19
CA ASN A 399 -14.86 -1.66 4.63
C ASN A 399 -14.88 -2.75 3.53
N ILE A 400 -13.82 -3.57 3.41
CA ILE A 400 -13.67 -4.58 2.35
C ILE A 400 -14.79 -5.64 2.34
N GLU A 401 -15.51 -5.82 3.45
CA GLU A 401 -16.69 -6.71 3.49
C GLU A 401 -17.86 -6.20 2.62
N LEU A 402 -17.86 -4.91 2.24
CA LEU A 402 -18.95 -4.25 1.53
C LEU A 402 -18.62 -3.91 0.07
N THR A 403 -17.44 -4.28 -0.43
CA THR A 403 -16.93 -3.78 -1.73
C THR A 403 -16.56 -4.91 -2.69
N ALA A 404 -17.32 -6.00 -2.68
CA ALA A 404 -17.16 -7.05 -3.68
C ALA A 404 -17.72 -6.58 -5.04
N PRO A 405 -17.23 -7.12 -6.18
CA PRO A 405 -16.11 -8.05 -6.31
C PRO A 405 -14.74 -7.37 -6.14
N TYR A 406 -13.68 -8.16 -5.97
CA TYR A 406 -12.34 -7.69 -5.62
C TYR A 406 -11.35 -7.70 -6.79
N PHE A 407 -10.24 -6.99 -6.59
CA PHE A 407 -9.19 -6.64 -7.56
C PHE A 407 -9.62 -5.60 -8.60
N HIS A 408 -8.65 -5.04 -9.33
CA HIS A 408 -8.91 -3.99 -10.31
C HIS A 408 -9.80 -4.47 -11.46
N ASP A 409 -9.80 -5.77 -11.74
CA ASP A 409 -10.61 -6.41 -12.79
C ASP A 409 -11.94 -6.98 -12.28
N GLY A 410 -12.21 -6.87 -10.98
CA GLY A 410 -13.41 -7.43 -10.33
C GLY A 410 -13.54 -8.95 -10.50
N SER A 411 -12.43 -9.67 -10.69
CA SER A 411 -12.45 -11.12 -10.99
C SER A 411 -12.81 -11.99 -9.79
N GLN A 412 -12.48 -11.57 -8.56
CA GLN A 412 -12.72 -12.37 -7.36
C GLN A 412 -14.05 -12.00 -6.72
N LYS A 413 -14.95 -12.97 -6.62
CA LYS A 413 -16.31 -12.72 -6.11
C LYS A 413 -16.43 -12.79 -4.60
N THR A 414 -15.53 -13.54 -3.95
CA THR A 414 -15.55 -13.74 -2.51
C THR A 414 -14.24 -13.27 -1.88
N MET A 415 -14.33 -12.81 -0.62
CA MET A 415 -13.16 -12.34 0.10
C MET A 415 -12.19 -13.47 0.37
N LYS A 416 -12.69 -14.69 0.57
CA LYS A 416 -11.87 -15.89 0.74
C LYS A 416 -11.02 -16.16 -0.51
N ASP A 417 -11.64 -16.12 -1.69
CA ASP A 417 -10.91 -16.30 -2.95
C ASP A 417 -9.86 -15.19 -3.13
N ALA A 418 -10.21 -13.93 -2.84
CA ALA A 418 -9.26 -12.83 -2.92
C ALA A 418 -8.05 -13.01 -1.98
N VAL A 419 -8.27 -13.48 -0.74
CA VAL A 419 -7.20 -13.79 0.23
C VAL A 419 -6.32 -14.95 -0.28
N GLN A 420 -6.92 -16.04 -0.77
CA GLN A 420 -6.18 -17.19 -1.30
C GLN A 420 -5.38 -16.81 -2.56
N TYR A 421 -5.96 -15.99 -3.43
CA TYR A 421 -5.27 -15.47 -4.61
C TYR A 421 -4.10 -14.56 -4.25
N MET A 422 -4.27 -13.68 -3.25
CA MET A 422 -3.16 -12.86 -2.75
C MET A 422 -2.02 -13.72 -2.19
N ALA A 423 -2.34 -14.74 -1.39
CA ALA A 423 -1.32 -15.67 -0.88
C ALA A 423 -0.58 -16.40 -2.02
N LYS A 424 -1.33 -16.94 -2.99
CA LYS A 424 -0.75 -17.63 -4.14
C LYS A 424 0.13 -16.72 -4.99
N TYR A 425 -0.41 -15.60 -5.47
CA TYR A 425 0.25 -14.78 -6.48
C TYR A 425 1.32 -13.85 -5.90
N GLN A 426 1.14 -13.36 -4.68
CA GLN A 426 2.11 -12.46 -4.04
C GLN A 426 3.19 -13.21 -3.26
N LEU A 427 2.86 -14.33 -2.63
CA LEU A 427 3.75 -15.01 -1.67
C LEU A 427 4.23 -16.38 -2.16
N GLY A 428 3.49 -17.01 -3.08
CA GLY A 428 3.76 -18.39 -3.52
C GLY A 428 3.23 -19.43 -2.54
N ASP A 429 2.31 -19.01 -1.66
CA ASP A 429 1.75 -19.86 -0.61
C ASP A 429 0.34 -20.32 -0.99
N GLU A 430 0.04 -21.59 -0.71
CA GLU A 430 -1.31 -22.15 -0.84
C GLU A 430 -1.99 -22.11 0.53
N LEU A 431 -2.68 -21.01 0.82
CA LEU A 431 -3.35 -20.82 2.11
C LEU A 431 -4.53 -21.77 2.25
N LYS A 432 -4.51 -22.58 3.31
CA LYS A 432 -5.60 -23.52 3.64
C LYS A 432 -6.90 -22.76 3.92
N ASP A 433 -8.03 -23.36 3.58
CA ASP A 433 -9.36 -22.76 3.77
C ASP A 433 -9.59 -22.22 5.19
N ASN A 434 -9.26 -22.98 6.22
CA ASN A 434 -9.41 -22.54 7.62
C ASN A 434 -8.57 -21.29 7.95
N ASP A 435 -7.36 -21.19 7.39
CA ASP A 435 -6.49 -20.04 7.65
C ASP A 435 -6.98 -18.83 6.84
N ALA A 436 -7.47 -19.05 5.61
CA ALA A 436 -8.13 -18.01 4.82
C ALA A 436 -9.40 -17.49 5.51
N GLU A 437 -10.21 -18.36 6.09
CA GLU A 437 -11.42 -17.99 6.84
C GLU A 437 -11.11 -17.15 8.08
N LYS A 438 -10.03 -17.48 8.81
CA LYS A 438 -9.54 -16.63 9.92
C LYS A 438 -9.13 -15.25 9.45
N ILE A 439 -8.38 -15.14 8.35
CA ILE A 439 -8.02 -13.84 7.77
C ILE A 439 -9.28 -13.07 7.33
N VAL A 440 -10.26 -13.73 6.71
CA VAL A 440 -11.56 -13.12 6.39
C VAL A 440 -12.29 -12.64 7.64
N ALA A 441 -12.28 -13.42 8.73
CA ALA A 441 -12.85 -13.02 10.01
C ALA A 441 -12.19 -11.74 10.55
N PHE A 442 -10.86 -11.60 10.43
CA PHE A 442 -10.16 -10.34 10.70
C PHE A 442 -10.62 -9.22 9.76
N MET A 443 -10.67 -9.45 8.45
CA MET A 443 -11.04 -8.42 7.48
C MET A 443 -12.47 -7.89 7.67
N ASN A 444 -13.40 -8.71 8.13
CA ASN A 444 -14.76 -8.28 8.50
C ASN A 444 -14.78 -7.32 9.71
N THR A 445 -13.72 -7.27 10.52
CA THR A 445 -13.60 -6.32 11.63
C THR A 445 -13.18 -4.91 11.18
N LEU A 446 -12.83 -4.74 9.91
CA LEU A 446 -12.29 -3.49 9.33
C LEU A 446 -13.38 -2.51 8.85
N THR A 447 -14.66 -2.89 8.94
CA THR A 447 -15.78 -1.99 8.61
C THR A 447 -16.03 -1.02 9.74
N GLY A 448 -15.89 0.27 9.43
CA GLY A 448 -16.04 1.35 10.38
C GLY A 448 -17.46 1.90 10.47
N GLU A 449 -17.56 3.06 11.10
CA GLU A 449 -18.80 3.82 11.28
C GLU A 449 -18.79 5.06 10.41
N PHE A 450 -19.88 5.31 9.68
CA PHE A 450 -20.14 6.57 9.01
C PHE A 450 -21.24 7.29 9.76
N GLN A 451 -20.99 8.55 10.16
CA GLN A 451 -21.93 9.36 10.95
C GLN A 451 -22.42 8.65 12.25
N GLY A 452 -21.52 7.92 12.91
CA GLY A 452 -21.80 7.21 14.16
C GLY A 452 -22.63 5.93 14.02
N LYS A 453 -22.82 5.43 12.79
CA LYS A 453 -23.46 4.13 12.52
C LYS A 453 -22.52 3.22 11.77
N LYS A 454 -22.46 1.93 12.13
CA LYS A 454 -21.67 0.94 11.38
C LYS A 454 -22.06 1.01 9.90
N LEU A 455 -21.08 1.05 9.01
CA LEU A 455 -21.32 1.01 7.57
C LEU A 455 -21.96 -0.34 7.19
N THR A 456 -22.99 -0.31 6.35
CA THR A 456 -23.65 -1.50 5.79
C THR A 456 -24.02 -1.23 4.34
N SER A 457 -24.36 -2.28 3.58
CA SER A 457 -24.87 -2.15 2.19
C SER A 457 -26.32 -1.65 2.09
N ALA A 458 -26.92 -1.19 3.19
CA ALA A 458 -28.28 -0.65 3.24
C ALA A 458 -28.37 0.69 4.00
N ASN A 459 -27.22 1.35 4.21
CA ASN A 459 -27.12 2.53 5.06
C ASN A 459 -27.77 3.79 4.52
#